data_AF-A0A963DS94-F1
#
_entry.id   AF-A0A963DS94-F1
#
_cell.length_a   1.000
_cell.length_b   1.000
_cell.length_c   1.000
_cell.angle_alpha   90.00
_cell.angle_beta   90.00
_cell.angle_gamma   90.00
#
_symmetry.space_group_name_H-M   'P 1'
#
loop_
_entity.id
_entity.type
_entity.pdbx_description
1 polymer ?
#
loop_
_entity_poly.entity_id
_entity_poly.type
_entity_poly.pdbx_seq_one_letter_code
_entity_poly.pdbx_strand_id
1 'polypeptide(L)'
;METLERNYPVGTRRNVEDSDGTLILNQGPLDGGTALTVKLARKIGKPCWIVALEEGIEPATFQDGLTAHPITVLNLAGPRESKQPGVYDAACRCLEWLFRSP
;
A
#
# COMPACT_ATOMS: atom_id res chain seq x y z
N MET A 1 -29.12 -8.90 7.03
CA MET A 1 -28.01 -9.46 7.81
C MET A 1 -26.81 -9.54 6.90
N GLU A 2 -25.91 -8.54 6.95
CA GLU A 2 -24.66 -8.58 6.18
C GLU A 2 -23.60 -9.29 7.02
N THR A 3 -23.28 -10.51 6.62
CA THR A 3 -22.17 -11.29 7.18
C THR A 3 -20.85 -10.63 6.79
N LEU A 4 -20.17 -10.06 7.79
CA LEU A 4 -18.85 -9.42 7.72
C LEU A 4 -17.76 -10.31 7.07
N GLU A 5 -18.02 -11.61 6.94
CA GLU A 5 -17.08 -12.61 6.43
C GLU A 5 -17.03 -12.71 4.89
N ARG A 6 -18.03 -12.19 4.15
CA ARG A 6 -18.09 -12.34 2.68
C ARG A 6 -17.27 -11.31 1.89
N ASN A 7 -16.70 -10.30 2.53
CA ASN A 7 -15.96 -9.22 1.87
C ASN A 7 -14.46 -9.18 2.20
N TYR A 8 -13.92 -10.27 2.76
CA TYR A 8 -12.48 -10.47 2.81
C TYR A 8 -12.02 -10.98 1.44
N PRO A 9 -11.24 -10.24 0.65
CA PRO A 9 -10.40 -10.91 -0.32
C PRO A 9 -9.43 -11.71 0.53
N VAL A 10 -9.58 -13.03 0.57
CA VAL A 10 -8.62 -13.96 1.20
C VAL A 10 -7.18 -13.61 0.75
N GLY A 11 -7.04 -13.04 -0.45
CA GLY A 11 -5.80 -12.45 -0.96
C GLY A 11 -5.25 -11.26 -0.18
N THR A 12 -6.04 -10.31 0.34
CA THR A 12 -5.47 -9.12 1.02
C THR A 12 -4.71 -9.47 2.28
N ARG A 13 -5.23 -10.39 3.09
CA ARG A 13 -4.51 -10.83 4.29
C ARG A 13 -3.24 -11.59 3.94
N ARG A 14 -3.40 -12.55 3.03
CA ARG A 14 -2.31 -13.42 2.61
C ARG A 14 -1.20 -12.65 1.90
N ASN A 15 -1.52 -11.65 1.07
CA ASN A 15 -0.53 -10.81 0.41
C ASN A 15 0.34 -10.04 1.42
N VAL A 16 -0.25 -9.54 2.51
CA VAL A 16 0.50 -8.87 3.58
C VAL A 16 1.35 -9.89 4.36
N GLU A 17 0.82 -11.08 4.62
CA GLU A 17 1.52 -12.18 5.31
C GLU A 17 2.66 -12.81 4.47
N ASP A 18 2.56 -12.78 3.14
CA ASP A 18 3.53 -13.38 2.21
C ASP A 18 4.58 -12.36 1.71
N SER A 19 4.37 -11.05 1.91
CA SER A 19 5.34 -9.98 1.54
C SER A 19 6.26 -9.58 2.69
N ASP A 20 7.45 -9.04 2.43
CA ASP A 20 8.35 -8.53 3.46
C ASP A 20 7.94 -7.15 3.99
N GLY A 21 7.19 -6.39 3.20
CA GLY A 21 6.64 -5.09 3.57
C GLY A 21 5.47 -4.70 2.67
N THR A 22 4.76 -3.63 3.05
CA THR A 22 3.62 -3.12 2.28
C THR A 22 3.76 -1.63 1.98
N LEU A 23 3.60 -1.25 0.72
CA LEU A 23 3.46 0.14 0.29
C LEU A 23 1.97 0.41 -0.02
N ILE A 24 1.41 1.42 0.65
CA ILE A 24 0.05 1.89 0.46
C ILE A 24 0.10 3.18 -0.34
N LEU A 25 -0.56 3.18 -1.50
CA LEU A 25 -0.76 4.37 -2.33
C LEU A 25 -2.23 4.77 -2.22
N ASN A 26 -2.50 5.96 -1.68
CA ASN A 26 -3.87 6.40 -1.40
C ASN A 26 -4.09 7.87 -1.76
N GLN A 27 -5.32 8.22 -2.10
CA GLN A 27 -5.77 9.60 -2.17
C GLN A 27 -6.80 9.86 -1.06
N GLY A 28 -6.62 10.96 -0.34
CA GLY A 28 -7.45 11.34 0.79
C GLY A 28 -7.40 10.35 1.97
N PRO A 29 -8.49 10.23 2.74
CA PRO A 29 -8.54 9.34 3.90
C PRO A 29 -8.43 7.86 3.54
N LEU A 30 -7.83 7.06 4.44
CA LEU A 30 -7.82 5.61 4.31
C LEU A 30 -9.22 5.05 4.61
N ASP A 31 -9.78 4.31 3.66
CA ASP A 31 -11.09 3.66 3.80
C ASP A 31 -11.04 2.18 3.37
N GLY A 32 -12.02 1.41 3.86
CA GLY A 32 -12.36 0.07 3.40
C GLY A 32 -11.15 -0.87 3.40
N GLY A 33 -10.89 -1.48 2.24
CA GLY A 33 -9.81 -2.45 2.07
C GLY A 33 -8.43 -1.86 2.39
N THR A 34 -8.16 -0.61 2.03
CA THR A 34 -6.86 0.04 2.25
C THR A 34 -6.59 0.22 3.75
N ALA A 35 -7.58 0.71 4.50
CA ALA A 35 -7.47 0.87 5.94
C ALA A 35 -7.27 -0.49 6.67
N LEU A 36 -7.90 -1.56 6.16
CA LEU A 36 -7.73 -2.90 6.68
C LEU A 36 -6.31 -3.44 6.44
N THR A 37 -5.74 -3.22 5.24
CA THR A 37 -4.35 -3.59 4.93
C THR A 37 -3.37 -2.95 5.90
N VAL A 38 -3.52 -1.64 6.18
CA VAL A 38 -2.69 -0.92 7.17
C VAL A 38 -2.82 -1.52 8.57
N LYS A 39 -4.05 -1.77 9.02
CA LYS A 39 -4.30 -2.39 10.33
C LYS A 39 -3.63 -3.76 10.43
N LEU A 40 -3.70 -4.55 9.36
CA LEU A 40 -3.11 -5.87 9.34
C LEU A 40 -1.57 -5.81 9.37
N ALA A 41 -0.94 -5.02 8.49
CA ALA A 41 0.52 -4.88 8.45
C ALA A 41 1.08 -4.47 9.82
N ARG A 42 0.45 -3.48 10.46
CA ARG A 42 0.78 -3.05 11.82
C ARG A 42 0.60 -4.17 12.85
N LYS A 43 -0.53 -4.90 12.79
CA LYS A 43 -0.84 -5.98 13.72
C LYS A 43 0.20 -7.10 13.68
N ILE A 44 0.73 -7.42 12.50
CA ILE A 44 1.73 -8.49 12.33
C ILE A 44 3.18 -7.98 12.41
N GLY A 45 3.37 -6.68 12.67
CA GLY A 45 4.70 -6.08 12.84
C GLY A 45 5.51 -5.95 11.55
N LYS A 46 4.87 -5.92 10.37
CA LYS A 46 5.57 -5.72 9.10
C LYS A 46 5.72 -4.24 8.74
N PRO A 47 6.84 -3.86 8.10
CA PRO A 47 7.03 -2.52 7.54
C PRO A 47 5.86 -2.11 6.65
N CYS A 48 5.34 -0.91 6.87
CA CYS A 48 4.22 -0.36 6.14
C CYS A 48 4.46 1.12 5.84
N TRP A 49 4.61 1.46 4.56
CA TRP A 49 4.73 2.83 4.09
C TRP A 49 3.40 3.29 3.53
N ILE A 50 2.98 4.50 3.87
CA ILE A 50 1.74 5.10 3.38
C ILE A 50 2.11 6.37 2.66
N VAL A 51 1.80 6.44 1.38
CA VAL A 51 2.05 7.57 0.51
C VAL A 51 0.70 8.17 0.14
N ALA A 52 0.50 9.42 0.54
CA ALA A 52 -0.56 10.25 0.00
C ALA A 52 -0.15 10.67 -1.41
N LEU A 53 -0.90 10.25 -2.43
CA LEU A 53 -0.55 10.48 -3.83
C LEU A 53 -0.64 11.97 -4.22
N GLU A 54 -1.34 12.79 -3.44
CA GLU A 54 -1.40 14.24 -3.59
C GLU A 54 -0.12 14.94 -3.11
N GLU A 55 0.58 14.32 -2.15
CA GLU A 55 1.80 14.86 -1.54
C GLU A 55 3.06 14.22 -2.14
N GLY A 56 2.95 12.96 -2.59
CA GLY A 56 4.07 12.16 -3.06
C GLY A 56 4.96 11.65 -1.92
N ILE A 57 6.10 11.08 -2.29
CA ILE A 57 7.16 10.68 -1.37
C ILE A 57 8.50 10.89 -2.06
N GLU A 58 9.49 11.38 -1.31
CA GLU A 58 10.85 11.51 -1.81
C GLU A 58 11.49 10.14 -2.04
N PRO A 59 12.07 9.87 -3.22
CA PRO A 59 12.69 8.57 -3.53
C PRO A 59 13.74 8.16 -2.50
N ALA A 60 14.60 9.09 -2.07
CA ALA A 60 15.63 8.82 -1.07
C ALA A 60 15.02 8.33 0.26
N THR A 61 13.95 8.98 0.74
CA THR A 61 13.26 8.56 1.97
C THR A 61 12.63 7.17 1.82
N PHE A 62 12.08 6.86 0.65
CA PHE A 62 11.55 5.53 0.38
C PHE A 62 12.67 4.48 0.32
N GLN A 63 13.77 4.76 -0.37
CA GLN A 63 14.94 3.89 -0.45
C GLN A 63 15.60 3.68 0.93
N ASP A 64 15.73 4.72 1.75
CA ASP A 64 16.21 4.61 3.14
C ASP A 64 15.30 3.68 3.96
N GLY A 65 13.99 3.82 3.79
CA GLY A 65 13.02 2.92 4.42
C GLY A 65 13.18 1.47 3.96
N LEU A 66 13.35 1.25 2.65
CA LEU A 66 13.57 -0.07 2.07
C LEU A 66 14.90 -0.66 2.54
N THR A 67 16.00 0.10 2.59
CA THR A 67 17.33 -0.40 3.00
C THR A 67 17.42 -0.70 4.49
N ALA A 68 16.62 -0.06 5.32
CA ALA A 68 16.49 -0.38 6.73
C ALA A 68 15.86 -1.77 6.99
N HIS A 69 15.29 -2.44 5.97
CA HIS A 69 14.60 -3.71 6.09
C HIS A 69 15.03 -4.68 4.95
N PRO A 70 15.07 -6.00 5.16
CA PRO A 70 15.41 -6.94 4.09
C PRO A 70 14.20 -7.19 3.16
N ILE A 71 13.79 -6.18 2.39
CA ILE A 71 12.63 -6.27 1.50
C ILE A 71 13.02 -6.97 0.20
N THR A 72 12.49 -8.19 -0.03
CA THR A 72 12.58 -8.91 -1.32
C THR A 72 11.25 -8.86 -2.07
N VAL A 73 10.13 -8.97 -1.34
CA VAL A 73 8.77 -8.92 -1.87
C VAL A 73 8.03 -7.74 -1.24
N LEU A 74 7.65 -6.74 -2.04
CA LEU A 74 6.87 -5.59 -1.60
C LEU A 74 5.42 -5.73 -2.08
N ASN A 75 4.47 -5.78 -1.13
CA ASN A 75 3.04 -5.74 -1.45
C ASN A 75 2.60 -4.29 -1.75
N LEU A 76 1.85 -4.10 -2.83
CA LEU A 76 1.23 -2.82 -3.18
C LEU A 76 -0.27 -2.87 -2.90
N ALA A 77 -0.79 -1.85 -2.22
CA ALA A 77 -2.22 -1.72 -2.00
C ALA A 77 -2.67 -0.27 -2.10
N GLY A 78 -3.96 -0.11 -2.38
CA GLY A 78 -4.61 1.19 -2.58
C GLY A 78 -6.10 1.00 -2.83
N PRO A 79 -6.86 2.10 -2.92
CA PRO A 79 -8.27 2.05 -3.22
C PRO A 79 -8.50 1.61 -4.67
N ARG A 80 -9.71 1.14 -4.96
CA ARG A 80 -10.10 0.78 -6.32
C ARG A 80 -10.39 2.04 -7.12
N GLU A 81 -10.00 2.05 -8.39
CA GLU A 81 -10.33 3.12 -9.36
C GLU A 81 -11.82 3.48 -9.37
N SER A 82 -12.70 2.48 -9.28
CA SER A 82 -14.15 2.69 -9.22
C SER A 82 -14.64 3.46 -7.98
N LYS A 83 -13.81 3.55 -6.92
CA LYS A 83 -14.09 4.30 -5.69
C LYS A 83 -13.34 5.63 -5.64
N GLN A 84 -12.16 5.69 -6.26
CA GLN A 84 -11.34 6.89 -6.37
C GLN A 84 -10.83 7.02 -7.80
N PRO A 85 -11.58 7.69 -8.68
CA PRO A 85 -11.17 7.90 -10.05
C PRO A 85 -9.85 8.68 -10.14
N GLY A 86 -8.95 8.23 -11.02
CA GLY A 86 -7.61 8.78 -11.22
C GLY A 86 -6.52 8.16 -10.33
N VAL A 87 -6.88 7.27 -9.39
CA VAL A 87 -5.88 6.68 -8.47
C VAL A 87 -4.92 5.75 -9.19
N TYR A 88 -5.37 5.03 -10.23
CA TYR A 88 -4.50 4.16 -11.02
C TYR A 88 -3.37 4.96 -11.68
N ASP A 89 -3.70 6.01 -12.42
CA ASP A 89 -2.71 6.84 -13.12
C ASP A 89 -1.79 7.59 -12.16
N ALA A 90 -2.30 8.01 -11.00
CA ALA A 90 -1.49 8.62 -9.95
C ALA A 90 -0.51 7.61 -9.33
N ALA A 91 -0.97 6.39 -9.04
CA ALA A 91 -0.14 5.31 -8.51
C ALA A 91 0.97 4.92 -9.49
N CYS A 92 0.66 4.74 -10.77
CA CYS A 92 1.66 4.44 -11.80
C CYS A 92 2.75 5.51 -11.88
N ARG A 93 2.38 6.80 -11.90
CA ARG A 93 3.33 7.92 -11.91
C ARG A 93 4.21 7.94 -10.66
N CYS A 94 3.62 7.70 -9.48
CA CYS A 94 4.37 7.62 -8.23
C CYS A 94 5.39 6.46 -8.25
N LEU A 95 4.98 5.28 -8.71
CA LEU A 95 5.88 4.11 -8.81
C LEU A 95 7.00 4.34 -9.83
N GLU A 96 6.69 4.91 -11.00
CA GLU A 96 7.71 5.28 -11.98
C GLU A 96 8.72 6.26 -11.39
N TRP A 97 8.26 7.28 -10.67
CA TRP A 97 9.12 8.24 -9.99
C TRP A 97 10.00 7.58 -8.91
N LEU A 98 9.42 6.72 -8.08
CA LEU A 98 10.11 6.04 -6.98
C LEU A 98 11.20 5.07 -7.45
N PHE A 99 10.95 4.32 -8.53
CA PHE A 99 11.84 3.25 -8.98
C PHE A 99 12.74 3.64 -10.16
N ARG A 100 12.52 4.80 -10.80
CA ARG A 100 13.43 5.32 -11.84
C ARG A 100 14.32 6.46 -11.36
N SER A 101 14.03 7.05 -10.21
CA SER A 101 14.93 8.04 -9.61
C SER A 101 16.19 7.34 -9.10
N PRO A 102 17.39 7.86 -9.44
CA PRO A 102 18.67 7.26 -9.06
C PRO A 102 18.93 7.28 -7.57
#